data_AF-A0A350LWK0-F1
#
_entry.id   AF-A0A350LWK0-F1
#
_cell.length_a   1.000
_cell.length_b   1.000
_cell.length_c   1.000
_cell.angle_alpha   90.00
_cell.angle_beta   90.00
_cell.angle_gamma   90.00
#
_symmetry.space_group_name_H-M   'P 1'
#
loop_
_entity.id
_entity.type
_entity.pdbx_description
1 polymer ?
#
loop_
_entity_poly.entity_id
_entity_poly.type
_entity_poly.pdbx_seq_one_letter_code
_entity_poly.pdbx_strand_id
1 'polypeptide(L)' 'MRTNTRNGGKLLVECLLALGARHSFGVPGESYLAVLDALHDTAGRLDFT' A
#
# COMPACT_ATOMS: atom_id res chain seq x y z
N MET A 1 6.36 -12.69 16.54
CA MET A 1 7.33 -12.50 15.44
C MET A 1 6.54 -12.06 14.21
N ARG A 2 6.56 -10.78 13.81
CA ARG A 2 6.01 -10.39 12.50
C ARG A 2 7.04 -10.81 11.46
N THR A 3 6.74 -11.84 10.69
CA THR A 3 7.50 -12.17 9.49
C THR A 3 7.43 -10.95 8.57
N ASN A 4 8.54 -10.23 8.41
CA ASN A 4 8.64 -9.11 7.48
C ASN A 4 8.74 -9.64 6.04
N THR A 5 7.77 -10.46 5.63
CA THR A 5 7.69 -11.00 4.29
C THR A 5 7.20 -9.88 3.38
N ARG A 6 8.11 -9.30 2.58
CA ARG A 6 7.74 -8.31 1.57
C ARG A 6 6.91 -9.02 0.49
N ASN A 7 5.60 -8.83 0.53
CA ASN A 7 4.67 -9.34 -0.48
C ASN A 7 4.53 -8.35 -1.66
N GLY A 8 3.86 -8.77 -2.72
CA GLY A 8 3.66 -7.95 -3.92
C GLY A 8 2.92 -6.63 -3.66
N GLY A 9 1.98 -6.61 -2.70
CA GLY A 9 1.25 -5.40 -2.34
C GLY A 9 2.15 -4.34 -1.70
N LYS A 10 3.04 -4.76 -0.79
CA LYS A 10 4.04 -3.87 -0.19
C LYS A 10 5.02 -3.32 -1.22
N LEU A 11 5.53 -4.17 -2.12
CA LEU A 11 6.43 -3.73 -3.19
C LEU A 11 5.76 -2.72 -4.12
N LEU A 12 4.50 -2.97 -4.50
CA LEU A 12 3.73 -2.05 -5.33
C LEU A 12 3.62 -0.66 -4.68
N VAL A 13 3.21 -0.59 -3.41
CA VAL A 13 3.06 0.68 -2.69
C VAL A 13 4.39 1.41 -2.52
N GLU A 14 5.48 0.69 -2.24
CA GLU A 14 6.82 1.27 -2.19
C GLU A 14 7.25 1.88 -3.54
N CYS A 15 6.97 1.20 -4.65
CA CYS A 15 7.22 1.74 -5.99
C CYS A 15 6.41 3.00 -6.28
N LEU A 16 5.11 3.02 -5.93
CA LEU A 16 4.26 4.20 -6.09
C LEU A 16 4.81 5.39 -5.30
N LEU A 17 5.22 5.17 -4.05
CA LEU A 17 5.87 6.20 -3.22
C LEU A 17 7.19 6.68 -3.85
N ALA A 18 8.03 5.78 -4.35
CA ALA A 18 9.29 6.11 -4.99
C ALA A 18 9.11 6.93 -6.28
N LEU A 19 7.99 6.72 -6.99
CA LEU A 19 7.58 7.50 -8.15
C LEU A 19 6.93 8.84 -7.79
N GLY A 20 6.75 9.13 -6.51
CA GLY A 20 6.17 10.39 -6.03
C GLY A 20 4.65 10.42 -5.96
N ALA A 21 3.97 9.27 -5.99
CA ALA A 21 2.53 9.21 -5.78
C ALA A 21 2.18 9.70 -4.36
N ARG A 22 1.10 10.48 -4.26
CA ARG A 22 0.62 11.09 -3.00
C ARG A 22 -0.85 10.80 -2.70
N HIS A 23 -1.67 10.57 -3.72
CA HIS A 23 -3.08 10.23 -3.60
C HIS A 23 -3.39 9.01 -4.44
N SER A 24 -4.28 8.16 -3.94
CA SER A 24 -4.80 6.96 -4.57
C SER A 24 -6.29 6.84 -4.29
N PHE A 25 -7.01 6.18 -5.20
CA PHE A 25 -8.46 5.98 -5.12
C PHE A 25 -8.78 4.55 -5.45
N GLY A 26 -9.82 4.00 -4.82
CA GLY A 26 -10.30 2.68 -5.15
C GLY A 26 -11.49 2.26 -4.30
N VAL A 27 -12.21 1.25 -4.76
CA VAL A 27 -13.13 0.52 -3.90
C VAL A 27 -12.28 -0.42 -3.03
N PRO A 28 -12.54 -0.58 -1.72
CA PRO A 28 -11.86 -1.58 -0.90
C PRO A 28 -12.44 -3.00 -1.12
N GLY A 29 -11.59 -4.02 -1.04
CA GLY A 29 -12.01 -5.41 -1.28
C GLY A 29 -10.91 -6.43 -0.97
N GLU A 30 -11.34 -7.66 -0.70
CA GLU A 30 -10.47 -8.75 -0.21
C GLU A 30 -9.35 -9.11 -1.20
N SER A 31 -9.61 -8.99 -2.50
CA SER A 31 -8.66 -9.37 -3.57
C SER A 31 -7.35 -8.57 -3.58
N TYR A 32 -7.27 -7.45 -2.87
CA TYR A 32 -6.08 -6.58 -2.79
C TYR A 32 -5.81 -6.13 -1.35
N LEU A 33 -6.18 -6.94 -0.37
CA LEU A 33 -5.95 -6.66 1.06
C LEU A 33 -4.47 -6.37 1.36
N ALA A 34 -3.55 -7.08 0.70
CA ALA A 34 -2.11 -6.82 0.84
C ALA A 34 -1.67 -5.41 0.38
N VAL A 35 -2.39 -4.81 -0.57
CA VAL A 35 -2.15 -3.42 -1.00
C VAL A 35 -2.79 -2.45 -0.01
N LEU A 36 -4.01 -2.73 0.46
CA LEU A 36 -4.69 -1.90 1.46
C LEU A 36 -3.92 -1.84 2.77
N ASP A 37 -3.41 -2.98 3.25
CA ASP A 37 -2.53 -3.04 4.42
C ASP A 37 -1.25 -2.21 4.20
N ALA A 38 -0.64 -2.33 3.01
CA ALA A 38 0.55 -1.56 2.68
C ALA A 38 0.29 -0.06 2.56
N LEU A 39 -0.86 0.36 2.01
CA LEU A 39 -1.30 1.75 1.94
C LEU A 39 -1.51 2.32 3.34
N HIS A 40 -2.19 1.58 4.22
CA HIS A 40 -2.38 1.93 5.62
C HIS A 40 -1.04 2.11 6.35
N ASP A 41 -0.07 1.22 6.10
CA ASP A 41 1.28 1.30 6.67
C ASP A 41 2.09 2.53 6.19
N THR A 42 1.66 3.24 5.13
CA THR A 42 2.34 4.46 4.68
C THR A 42 2.09 5.68 5.58
N ALA A 43 1.15 5.60 6.53
CA ALA A 43 0.83 6.67 7.48
C ALA A 43 0.59 8.04 6.81
N GLY A 44 -0.18 8.07 5.72
CA GLY A 44 -0.55 9.30 5.00
C GLY A 44 0.53 9.85 4.07
N ARG A 45 1.62 9.10 3.82
CA ARG A 45 2.56 9.45 2.75
C ARG A 45 1.95 9.23 1.36
N LEU A 46 1.07 8.23 1.26
CA LEU A 46 0.21 7.98 0.12
C LEU A 46 -1.23 7.83 0.63
N ASP A 47 -2.04 8.86 0.41
CA ASP A 47 -3.43 8.89 0.85
C ASP A 47 -4.28 7.95 -0.01
N PHE A 48 -5.23 7.27 0.62
CA PHE A 48 -6.23 6.43 -0.04
C PHE A 48 -7.62 6.98 0.30
N THR A 49 -8.37 7.40 -0.71
CA THR A 49 -9.71 8.01 -0.58
C THR A 49 -10.75 7.19 -1.34
#